data_AF-A0A2V9WRK8-F1
#
_entry.id   AF-A0A2V9WRK8-F1
#
_cell.length_a   1.000
_cell.length_b   1.000
_cell.length_c   1.000
_cell.angle_alpha   90.00
_cell.angle_beta   90.00
_cell.angle_gamma   90.00
#
_symmetry.space_group_name_H-M   'P 1'
#
loop_
_entity.id
_entity.type
_entity.pdbx_description
1 polymer ?
#
loop_
_entity_poly.entity_id
_entity_poly.type
_entity_poly.pdbx_seq_one_letter_code
_entity_poly.pdbx_strand_id
1 'polypeptide(L)'
;MKGKSSPEKIIIIAAFIFQHGQRPSDYLYAYALAVTAVNKGLHNPIWLSAATLDRHLHSIQQPQVSGTQFGSLSDSRDDQERYDRGIVSDALREQWCVAPEATQATILSDQRAGNGFRSTRTCPLPDAQFDSN
;
A
#
# COMPACT_ATOMS: atom_id res chain seq x y z
N MET A 1 15.32 22.81 21.70
CA MET A 1 15.33 21.35 21.94
C MET A 1 14.81 20.67 20.67
N LYS A 2 15.60 19.84 19.98
CA LYS A 2 15.16 19.16 18.75
C LYS A 2 14.06 18.15 19.13
N GLY A 3 12.85 18.35 18.60
CA GLY A 3 11.63 17.64 18.98
C GLY A 3 11.69 16.15 18.65
N LYS A 4 11.38 15.30 19.65
CA LYS A 4 11.12 13.87 19.41
C LYS A 4 9.88 13.75 18.54
N SER A 5 9.95 12.94 17.49
CA SER A 5 8.75 12.56 16.72
C SER A 5 7.76 11.85 17.64
N SER A 6 6.46 12.10 17.45
CA SER A 6 5.43 11.47 18.27
C SER A 6 5.41 9.94 18.06
N PRO A 7 4.97 9.14 19.05
CA PRO A 7 4.85 7.68 18.90
C PRO A 7 4.03 7.26 17.68
N GLU A 8 3.01 8.03 17.31
CA GLU A 8 2.16 7.85 16.13
C GLU A 8 2.95 8.00 14.83
N LYS A 9 3.85 8.99 14.78
CA LYS A 9 4.72 9.20 13.63
C LYS A 9 5.74 8.06 13.49
N ILE A 10 6.25 7.55 14.60
CA ILE A 10 7.22 6.44 14.62
C ILE A 10 6.60 5.16 14.05
N ILE A 11 5.37 4.80 14.41
CA ILE A 11 4.74 3.56 13.92
C ILE A 11 4.47 3.61 12.41
N ILE A 12 4.05 4.76 11.87
CA ILE A 12 3.87 4.95 10.43
C ILE A 12 5.22 4.83 9.71
N ILE A 13 6.26 5.50 10.20
CA ILE A 13 7.61 5.43 9.62
C ILE A 13 8.12 3.98 9.64
N ALA A 14 7.93 3.26 10.75
CA ALA A 14 8.32 1.86 10.85
C ALA A 14 7.60 1.00 9.80
N ALA A 15 6.29 1.18 9.63
CA ALA A 15 5.53 0.48 8.58
C ALA A 15 6.11 0.76 7.17
N PHE A 16 6.47 2.01 6.87
CA PHE A 16 7.13 2.36 5.61
C PHE A 16 8.54 1.77 5.47
N ILE A 17 9.29 1.61 6.55
CA ILE A 17 10.60 0.95 6.48
C ILE A 17 10.41 -0.53 6.17
N PHE A 18 9.56 -1.22 6.93
CA PHE A 18 9.35 -2.66 6.78
C PHE A 18 8.70 -3.05 5.45
N GLN A 19 7.87 -2.19 4.84
CA GLN A 19 7.32 -2.48 3.53
C GLN A 19 8.41 -2.58 2.45
N HIS A 20 9.55 -1.90 2.62
CA HIS A 20 10.73 -2.02 1.75
C HIS A 20 11.68 -3.17 2.14
N GLY A 21 11.29 -4.02 3.11
CA GLY A 21 12.01 -5.24 3.44
C GLY A 21 12.09 -6.22 2.26
N GLN A 22 12.72 -7.37 2.48
CA GLN A 22 12.96 -8.36 1.41
C GLN A 22 12.42 -9.74 1.75
N ARG A 23 11.84 -9.91 2.94
CA ARG A 23 11.24 -11.18 3.38
C ARG A 23 9.72 -11.03 3.53
N PRO A 24 8.95 -12.10 3.30
CA PRO A 24 7.51 -12.11 3.56
C PRO A 24 7.12 -11.61 4.95
N SER A 25 7.94 -11.90 5.97
CA SER A 25 7.75 -11.45 7.34
C SER A 25 7.86 -9.93 7.51
N ASP A 26 8.68 -9.27 6.69
CA ASP A 26 8.87 -7.82 6.78
C ASP A 26 7.59 -7.11 6.28
N TYR A 27 7.00 -7.59 5.18
CA TYR A 27 5.73 -7.08 4.66
C TYR A 27 4.56 -7.35 5.62
N LEU A 28 4.50 -8.53 6.23
CA LEU A 28 3.48 -8.85 7.22
C LEU A 28 3.61 -7.98 8.47
N TYR A 29 4.83 -7.69 8.91
CA TYR A 29 5.06 -6.79 10.03
C TYR A 29 4.69 -5.34 9.68
N ALA A 30 5.01 -4.89 8.46
CA ALA A 30 4.56 -3.60 7.95
C ALA A 30 3.02 -3.47 7.95
N TYR A 31 2.31 -4.54 7.56
CA TYR A 31 0.86 -4.62 7.65
C TYR A 31 0.35 -4.47 9.09
N ALA A 32 0.91 -5.22 10.03
CA ALA A 32 0.53 -5.14 11.44
C ALA A 32 0.72 -3.74 12.02
N LEU A 33 1.83 -3.06 11.68
CA LEU A 33 2.10 -1.69 12.09
C LEU A 33 1.11 -0.70 11.45
N ALA A 34 0.82 -0.86 10.16
CA ALA A 34 -0.13 -0.01 9.44
C ALA A 34 -1.54 -0.13 10.02
N VAL A 35 -2.05 -1.35 10.24
CA VAL A 35 -3.36 -1.59 10.87
C VAL A 35 -3.40 -1.04 12.30
N THR A 36 -2.33 -1.21 13.07
CA THR A 36 -2.23 -0.64 14.43
C THR A 36 -2.33 0.88 14.39
N ALA A 37 -1.69 1.51 13.42
CA ALA A 37 -1.74 2.95 13.23
C ALA A 37 -3.15 3.43 12.80
N VAL A 38 -3.83 2.70 11.90
CA VAL A 38 -5.25 2.94 11.56
C VAL A 38 -6.15 2.85 12.80
N ASN A 39 -5.98 1.80 13.62
CA ASN A 39 -6.74 1.62 14.86
C ASN A 39 -6.50 2.71 15.91
N LYS A 40 -5.42 3.49 15.77
CA LYS A 40 -5.13 4.68 16.60
C LYS A 40 -5.78 5.95 16.05
N GLY A 41 -6.62 5.85 15.01
CA GLY A 41 -7.30 6.98 14.38
C GLY A 41 -6.45 7.70 13.33
N LEU A 42 -5.34 7.11 12.89
CA LEU A 42 -4.48 7.73 11.87
C LEU A 42 -4.98 7.34 10.48
N HIS A 43 -5.22 8.32 9.62
CA HIS A 43 -5.75 8.07 8.28
C HIS A 43 -4.64 7.80 7.25
N ASN A 44 -3.44 8.35 7.47
CA ASN A 44 -2.25 8.15 6.63
C ASN A 44 -1.91 6.67 6.31
N PRO A 45 -1.94 5.73 7.26
CA PRO A 45 -1.57 4.33 7.03
C PRO A 45 -2.66 3.47 6.38
N ILE A 46 -3.84 4.02 6.04
CA ILE A 46 -4.95 3.22 5.48
C ILE A 46 -4.54 2.54 4.17
N TRP A 47 -4.04 3.29 3.17
CA TRP A 47 -3.53 2.67 1.92
C TRP A 47 -2.33 1.76 2.19
N LEU A 48 -1.49 2.11 3.17
CA LEU A 48 -0.29 1.33 3.48
C LEU A 48 -0.65 -0.07 4.00
N SER A 49 -1.76 -0.22 4.72
CA SER A 49 -2.23 -1.54 5.17
C SER A 49 -2.62 -2.42 3.97
N ALA A 50 -3.38 -1.90 3.00
CA ALA A 50 -3.71 -2.63 1.77
C ALA A 50 -2.44 -2.99 0.98
N ALA A 51 -1.53 -2.03 0.81
CA ALA A 51 -0.32 -2.23 0.01
C ALA A 51 0.66 -3.25 0.60
N THR A 52 0.78 -3.27 1.92
CA THR A 52 1.65 -4.23 2.62
C THR A 52 1.06 -5.63 2.66
N LEU A 53 -0.26 -5.76 2.78
CA LEU A 53 -0.95 -7.04 2.67
C LEU A 53 -0.78 -7.65 1.27
N ASP A 54 -1.07 -6.89 0.21
CA ASP A 54 -0.92 -7.35 -1.17
C ASP A 54 0.53 -7.74 -1.49
N ARG A 55 1.50 -6.98 -0.98
CA ARG A 55 2.93 -7.34 -1.10
C ARG A 55 3.28 -8.62 -0.36
N HIS A 56 2.74 -8.81 0.84
CA HIS A 56 2.91 -10.07 1.58
C HIS A 56 2.37 -11.25 0.76
N LEU A 57 1.14 -11.15 0.24
CA LEU A 57 0.51 -12.17 -0.60
C LEU A 57 1.36 -12.48 -1.84
N HIS A 58 1.78 -11.46 -2.58
CA HIS A 58 2.69 -11.62 -3.72
C HIS A 58 3.98 -12.35 -3.33
N SER A 59 4.59 -12.00 -2.19
CA SER A 59 5.86 -12.60 -1.74
C SER A 59 5.76 -14.10 -1.42
N ILE A 60 4.55 -14.59 -1.13
CA ILE A 60 4.26 -16.02 -0.89
C ILE A 60 3.49 -16.66 -2.04
N GLN A 61 3.50 -16.04 -3.23
CA GLN A 61 2.86 -16.52 -4.47
C GLN A 61 1.33 -16.67 -4.39
N GLN A 62 0.69 -15.98 -3.45
CA GLN A 62 -0.76 -15.88 -3.34
C GLN A 62 -1.29 -14.68 -4.15
N PRO A 63 -2.53 -14.74 -4.66
CA PRO A 63 -3.15 -13.59 -5.31
C PRO A 63 -3.24 -12.39 -4.35
N GLN A 64 -2.91 -11.20 -4.83
CA GLN A 64 -3.27 -9.96 -4.14
C GLN A 64 -4.79 -9.75 -4.20
N VAL A 65 -5.31 -8.90 -3.31
CA VAL A 65 -6.75 -8.70 -3.17
C VAL A 65 -7.19 -7.25 -3.37
N SER A 66 -6.28 -6.28 -3.20
CA SER A 66 -6.59 -4.86 -3.39
C SER A 66 -6.07 -4.30 -4.71
N GLY A 67 -5.08 -4.96 -5.33
CA GLY A 67 -4.48 -4.58 -6.60
C GLY A 67 -3.40 -3.51 -6.48
N THR A 68 -2.71 -3.40 -5.36
CA THR A 68 -1.70 -2.34 -5.19
C THR A 68 -0.35 -2.68 -5.80
N GLN A 69 -0.07 -3.94 -6.12
CA GLN A 69 1.21 -4.41 -6.61
C GLN A 69 1.19 -4.54 -8.14
N PHE A 70 2.16 -3.90 -8.79
CA PHE A 70 2.41 -3.99 -10.23
C PHE A 70 3.82 -4.55 -10.39
N GLY A 71 3.95 -5.58 -11.22
CA GLY A 71 5.15 -6.39 -11.33
C GLY A 71 5.24 -7.47 -10.26
N SER A 72 5.89 -8.57 -10.62
CA SER A 72 6.26 -9.60 -9.65
C SER A 72 7.63 -9.27 -9.04
N LEU A 73 7.75 -9.45 -7.72
CA LEU A 73 9.05 -9.42 -7.04
C LEU A 73 9.94 -10.63 -7.39
N SER A 74 9.35 -11.66 -7.99
CA SER A 74 10.00 -12.96 -8.25
C SER A 74 9.92 -13.41 -9.71
N ASP A 75 9.26 -12.67 -10.58
CA ASP A 75 9.05 -13.03 -11.99
C ASP A 75 9.16 -11.78 -12.86
N SER A 76 9.66 -11.89 -14.08
CA SER A 76 9.88 -10.76 -14.99
C SER A 76 8.59 -10.29 -15.68
N ARG A 77 7.44 -10.43 -15.01
CA ARG A 77 6.14 -10.05 -15.56
C ARG A 77 5.82 -8.63 -15.17
N ASP A 78 5.66 -7.77 -16.18
CA ASP A 78 5.12 -6.42 -16.04
C ASP A 78 3.58 -6.46 -16.09
N ASP A 79 2.99 -7.17 -15.13
CA ASP A 79 1.54 -7.24 -14.95
C ASP A 79 1.13 -7.01 -13.49
N GLN A 80 -0.17 -6.89 -13.27
CA GLN A 80 -0.76 -6.73 -11.94
C GLN A 80 -1.17 -8.10 -11.35
N GLU A 81 -0.75 -9.20 -11.97
CA GLU A 81 -1.20 -10.53 -11.59
C GLU A 81 -0.21 -11.17 -10.59
N ARG A 82 -0.64 -12.09 -9.74
CA ARG A 82 -1.98 -12.72 -9.62
C ARG A 82 -2.92 -11.85 -8.77
N TYR A 83 -4.14 -11.59 -9.23
CA TYR A 83 -5.08 -10.70 -8.56
C TYR A 83 -6.50 -11.30 -8.49
N ASP A 84 -6.95 -11.62 -7.27
CA ASP A 84 -8.33 -12.00 -6.98
C ASP A 84 -9.21 -10.76 -6.76
N ARG A 85 -9.90 -10.36 -7.83
CA ARG A 85 -10.80 -9.21 -7.87
C ARG A 85 -12.15 -9.47 -7.19
N GLY A 86 -12.46 -10.71 -6.83
CA GLY A 86 -13.73 -11.09 -6.20
C GLY A 86 -13.79 -10.84 -4.69
N ILE A 87 -12.64 -10.65 -4.03
CA ILE A 87 -12.55 -10.54 -2.57
C ILE A 87 -12.85 -9.12 -2.08
N VAL A 88 -12.26 -8.11 -2.71
CA VAL A 88 -12.42 -6.70 -2.31
C VAL A 88 -13.13 -5.96 -3.43
N SER A 89 -14.35 -5.46 -3.16
CA SER A 89 -15.09 -4.62 -4.11
C SER A 89 -14.49 -3.22 -4.22
N ASP A 90 -14.82 -2.46 -5.27
CA ASP A 90 -14.39 -1.06 -5.38
C ASP A 90 -14.86 -0.19 -4.21
N ALA A 91 -16.05 -0.46 -3.66
CA ALA A 91 -16.53 0.21 -2.45
C ALA A 91 -15.63 -0.06 -1.23
N LEU A 92 -15.10 -1.28 -1.09
CA LEU A 92 -14.13 -1.59 -0.03
C LEU A 92 -12.74 -1.02 -0.34
N ARG A 93 -12.31 -1.00 -1.61
CA ARG A 93 -11.05 -0.36 -2.02
C ARG A 93 -11.04 1.12 -1.65
N GLU A 94 -12.16 1.81 -1.86
CA GLU A 94 -12.31 3.21 -1.46
C GLU A 94 -12.09 3.41 0.04
N GLN A 95 -12.67 2.55 0.89
CA GLN A 95 -12.45 2.61 2.35
C GLN A 95 -10.98 2.37 2.73
N TRP A 96 -10.25 1.64 1.89
CA TRP A 96 -8.82 1.36 2.07
C TRP A 96 -7.93 2.36 1.32
N CYS A 97 -8.49 3.47 0.83
CA CYS A 97 -7.75 4.48 0.09
C CYS A 97 -7.04 3.93 -1.16
N VAL A 98 -7.61 2.88 -1.76
CA VAL A 98 -7.12 2.22 -2.97
C VAL A 98 -8.02 2.62 -4.15
N ALA A 99 -7.39 2.97 -5.27
CA ALA A 99 -8.10 3.33 -6.50
C ALA A 99 -8.96 2.15 -7.01
N PRO A 100 -10.13 2.42 -7.62
CA PRO A 100 -10.97 1.36 -8.18
C PRO A 100 -10.29 0.66 -9.36
N GLU A 101 -10.74 -0.56 -9.70
CA GLU A 101 -10.11 -1.39 -10.74
C GLU A 101 -9.95 -0.67 -12.08
N ALA A 102 -10.94 0.11 -12.50
CA ALA A 102 -10.86 0.89 -13.73
C ALA A 102 -9.67 1.88 -13.74
N THR A 103 -9.38 2.50 -12.59
CA THR A 103 -8.22 3.39 -12.46
C THR A 103 -6.91 2.60 -12.41
N GLN A 104 -6.89 1.44 -11.74
CA GLN A 104 -5.73 0.55 -11.73
C GLN A 104 -5.38 0.05 -13.14
N ALA A 105 -6.38 -0.23 -13.98
CA ALA A 105 -6.18 -0.60 -15.38
C ALA A 105 -5.50 0.51 -16.19
N THR A 106 -5.89 1.78 -15.96
CA THR A 106 -5.20 2.93 -16.57
C THR A 106 -3.76 3.04 -16.09
N ILE A 107 -3.51 2.86 -14.78
CA ILE A 107 -2.15 2.86 -14.21
C ILE A 107 -1.29 1.77 -14.88
N LEU A 108 -1.83 0.55 -15.04
CA LEU A 108 -1.13 -0.54 -15.72
C LEU A 108 -0.83 -0.21 -17.19
N SER A 109 -1.80 0.39 -17.89
CA SER A 109 -1.63 0.82 -19.28
C SER A 109 -0.52 1.87 -19.41
N ASP A 110 -0.50 2.86 -18.52
CA ASP A 110 0.53 3.90 -18.48
C ASP A 110 1.92 3.31 -18.21
N GLN A 111 2.03 2.38 -17.25
CA GLN A 111 3.28 1.69 -16.95
C GLN A 111 3.79 0.90 -18.15
N ARG A 112 2.93 0.15 -18.83
CA ARG A 112 3.27 -0.61 -20.04
C ARG A 112 3.66 0.27 -21.22
N ALA A 113 3.08 1.46 -21.32
CA ALA A 113 3.44 2.45 -22.34
C ALA A 113 4.73 3.21 -22.03
N GLY A 114 5.33 3.01 -20.84
CA GLY A 114 6.50 3.77 -20.40
C GLY A 114 6.19 5.20 -19.95
N ASN A 115 4.92 5.52 -19.68
CA ASN A 115 4.48 6.85 -19.23
C ASN A 115 4.78 7.11 -17.73
N GLY A 116 5.42 6.16 -17.05
CA GLY A 116 5.76 6.24 -15.63
C GLY A 116 4.73 5.57 -14.71
N PHE A 117 5.13 5.34 -13.47
CA PHE A 117 4.28 4.73 -12.45
C PHE A 117 3.40 5.77 -11.75
N ARG A 118 2.13 5.43 -11.53
CA ARG A 118 1.21 6.19 -10.70
C ARG A 118 0.76 5.33 -9.52
N SER A 119 0.71 5.93 -8.34
CA SER A 119 0.24 5.24 -7.14
C SER A 119 -1.24 4.87 -7.23
N THR A 120 -1.63 3.73 -6.67
CA THR A 120 -3.03 3.37 -6.43
C THR A 120 -3.62 4.07 -5.20
N ARG A 121 -2.83 4.87 -4.49
CA ARG A 121 -3.30 5.63 -3.33
C ARG A 121 -4.23 6.75 -3.74
N THR A 122 -5.39 6.84 -3.09
CA THR A 122 -6.35 7.94 -3.25
C THR A 122 -6.35 8.93 -2.08
N CYS A 123 -5.90 8.52 -0.88
CA CYS A 123 -5.83 9.39 0.29
C CYS A 123 -4.53 10.23 0.35
N PRO A 124 -4.53 11.40 1.03
CA PRO A 124 -3.38 12.30 1.10
C PRO A 124 -2.10 11.67 1.68
N LEU A 125 -0.95 12.21 1.28
CA LEU A 125 0.37 11.84 1.82
C LEU A 125 0.65 12.49 3.19
N PRO A 126 1.59 11.94 3.99
CA PRO A 126 1.90 12.38 5.37
C PRO A 126 2.14 13.89 5.53
N ASP A 127 2.72 14.54 4.53
CA ASP A 127 3.11 15.95 4.64
C ASP A 127 1.90 16.89 4.62
N ALA A 128 0.72 16.44 4.16
CA ALA A 128 -0.49 17.25 4.15
C ALA A 128 -1.27 17.25 5.48
N GLN A 129 -0.90 16.40 6.46
CA GLN A 129 -1.69 16.17 7.68
C GLN A 129 -1.01 16.64 8.97
N PHE A 130 0.29 16.98 8.91
CA PHE A 130 1.03 17.56 10.05
C PHE A 130 1.24 19.07 9.92
N ASP A 131 0.68 19.70 8.88
CA ASP A 131 0.76 21.14 8.61
C ASP A 131 -0.38 21.96 9.25
N SER A 132 -1.28 21.31 10.00
CA SER A 132 -2.31 22.00 10.78
C SER A 132 -1.86 22.20 12.23
N ASN A 133 -1.34 23.41 12.48
CA ASN A 133 -1.19 24.20 13.73
C ASN A 133 -1.07 23.46 15.06
#